data_AF-A0A2T0PVZ4-F1
#
_entry.id   AF-A0A2T0PVZ4-F1
#
_cell.length_a   1.000
_cell.length_b   1.000
_cell.length_c   1.000
_cell.angle_alpha   90.00
_cell.angle_beta   90.00
_cell.angle_gamma   90.00
#
_symmetry.space_group_name_H-M   'P 1'
#
loop_
_entity.id
_entity.type
_entity.pdbx_description
1 polymer ?
#
loop_
_entity_poly.entity_id
_entity_poly.type
_entity_poly.pdbx_seq_one_letter_code
_entity_poly.pdbx_strand_id
1 'polypeptide(L)'
;MSSADDFLMGGGIPSAKFPTVGTTVSGAITMTPEVQQQRDLKTGALKTWDDGKPMQQLKVVLATSERDPEDPHDDGQRAVYVKGKMLAATRQAIRSAGAKGLEVGGVLSVTYTGDGEVPGRGMNPPKFYSVAYTPPAAASAADLLAVGTPAAPPAAPAPQAAPAPAPAAPVAQAAPDLSALTPEQIQQLLAAQAQQQAAKPPF
;
A
#
# COMPACT_ATOMS: atom_id res chain seq x y z
N MET A 1 11.46 -15.93 -0.03
CA MET A 1 11.23 -17.08 -0.92
C MET A 1 10.43 -16.58 -2.09
N SER A 2 10.69 -17.05 -3.32
CA SER A 2 9.74 -16.88 -4.43
C SER A 2 8.37 -17.42 -4.02
N SER A 3 7.28 -16.74 -4.39
CA SER A 3 5.94 -17.28 -4.17
C SER A 3 5.73 -18.53 -5.03
N ALA A 4 4.78 -19.39 -4.65
CA ALA A 4 4.45 -20.56 -5.46
C ALA A 4 4.04 -20.14 -6.89
N ASP A 5 3.37 -19.01 -7.03
CA ASP A 5 2.95 -18.44 -8.32
C ASP A 5 4.16 -17.97 -9.18
N ASP A 6 5.18 -17.35 -8.58
CA ASP A 6 6.46 -16.96 -9.24
C ASP A 6 7.19 -18.20 -9.78
N PHE A 7 7.16 -19.30 -9.02
CA PHE A 7 7.74 -20.58 -9.43
C PHE A 7 6.95 -21.26 -10.55
N LEU A 8 5.61 -21.22 -10.51
CA LEU A 8 4.75 -21.88 -11.49
C LEU A 8 4.68 -21.12 -12.82
N MET A 9 4.73 -19.79 -12.79
CA MET A 9 4.59 -18.94 -13.98
C MET A 9 5.94 -18.51 -14.57
N GLY A 10 7.06 -18.88 -13.94
CA GLY A 10 8.42 -18.53 -14.41
C GLY A 10 8.72 -17.03 -14.38
N GLY A 11 7.86 -16.22 -13.77
CA GLY A 11 7.96 -14.77 -13.70
C GLY A 11 8.60 -14.34 -12.39
N GLY A 12 9.86 -13.91 -12.45
CA GLY A 12 10.58 -13.35 -11.30
C GLY A 12 10.21 -11.90 -11.06
N ILE A 13 10.12 -11.47 -9.79
CA ILE A 13 9.90 -10.05 -9.45
C ILE A 13 10.98 -9.15 -10.10
N PRO A 14 10.60 -8.19 -10.96
CA PRO A 14 11.55 -7.34 -11.66
C PRO A 14 12.33 -6.45 -10.68
N SER A 15 13.59 -6.19 -11.00
CA SER A 15 14.46 -5.35 -10.16
C SER A 15 14.15 -3.86 -10.37
N ALA A 16 14.12 -3.09 -9.28
CA ALA A 16 14.03 -1.64 -9.34
C ALA A 16 15.26 -1.04 -10.05
N LYS A 17 15.04 -0.07 -10.95
CA LYS A 17 16.10 0.60 -11.72
C LYS A 17 16.23 2.05 -11.27
N PHE A 18 17.46 2.56 -11.30
CA PHE A 18 17.79 3.95 -10.97
C PHE A 18 18.65 4.54 -12.10
N PRO A 19 18.06 4.86 -13.27
CA PRO A 19 18.81 5.25 -14.46
C PRO A 19 19.45 6.64 -14.35
N THR A 20 18.76 7.61 -13.75
CA THR A 20 19.20 9.01 -13.68
C THR A 20 19.10 9.57 -12.27
N VAL A 21 19.98 10.51 -11.94
CA VAL A 21 19.93 11.24 -10.67
C VAL A 21 18.56 11.90 -10.51
N GLY A 22 17.96 11.78 -9.33
CA GLY A 22 16.59 12.19 -9.04
C GLY A 22 15.55 11.08 -9.18
N THR A 23 15.89 9.94 -9.81
CA THR A 23 14.96 8.79 -9.89
C THR A 23 14.62 8.34 -8.47
N THR A 24 13.33 8.26 -8.18
CA THR A 24 12.80 7.79 -6.91
C THR A 24 11.94 6.57 -7.13
N VAL A 25 12.23 5.49 -6.41
CA VAL A 25 11.40 4.29 -6.35
C VAL A 25 10.80 4.25 -4.94
N SER A 26 9.48 4.31 -4.88
CA SER A 26 8.73 4.35 -3.61
C SER A 26 7.61 3.34 -3.65
N GLY A 27 7.36 2.69 -2.52
CA GLY A 27 6.29 1.71 -2.40
C GLY A 27 6.15 1.11 -1.00
N ALA A 28 5.03 0.44 -0.77
CA ALA A 28 4.81 -0.34 0.44
C ALA A 28 5.58 -1.67 0.34
N ILE A 29 6.21 -2.09 1.43
CA ILE A 29 6.92 -3.37 1.51
C ILE A 29 5.88 -4.49 1.50
N THR A 30 5.90 -5.35 0.48
CA THR A 30 4.91 -6.42 0.31
C THR A 30 5.33 -7.74 0.96
N MET A 31 6.64 -7.95 1.11
CA MET A 31 7.22 -9.19 1.65
C MET A 31 8.26 -8.89 2.71
N THR A 32 8.43 -9.83 3.64
CA THR A 32 9.48 -9.72 4.66
C THR A 32 10.83 -9.58 3.97
N PRO A 33 11.64 -8.55 4.28
CA PRO A 33 12.94 -8.35 3.66
C PRO A 33 13.89 -9.52 3.90
N GLU A 34 14.59 -9.95 2.85
CA GLU A 34 15.44 -11.15 2.90
C GLU A 34 16.91 -10.81 2.66
N VAL A 35 17.78 -11.29 3.54
CA VAL A 35 19.22 -11.23 3.32
C VAL A 35 19.65 -12.40 2.44
N GLN A 36 20.33 -12.11 1.35
CA GLN A 36 20.84 -13.10 0.40
C GLN A 36 22.24 -12.74 -0.09
N GLN A 37 22.98 -13.73 -0.56
CA GLN A 37 24.26 -13.49 -1.19
C GLN A 37 24.08 -12.78 -2.54
N GLN A 38 24.96 -11.83 -2.82
CA GLN A 38 25.02 -11.14 -4.11
C GLN A 38 25.37 -12.14 -5.22
N ARG A 39 24.73 -11.96 -6.36
CA ARG A 39 25.08 -12.65 -7.60
C ARG A 39 25.63 -11.66 -8.60
N ASP A 40 26.55 -12.12 -9.43
CA ASP A 40 27.00 -11.38 -10.59
C ASP A 40 25.87 -11.31 -11.63
N LEU A 41 25.59 -10.12 -12.16
CA LEU A 41 24.46 -9.91 -13.07
C LEU A 41 24.70 -10.54 -14.45
N LYS A 42 25.96 -10.73 -14.86
CA LYS A 42 26.29 -11.31 -16.17
C LYS A 42 26.40 -12.83 -16.10
N THR A 43 27.02 -13.34 -15.05
CA THR A 43 27.36 -14.77 -14.94
C THR A 43 26.44 -15.54 -14.01
N GLY A 44 25.64 -14.86 -13.17
CA GLY A 44 24.78 -15.50 -12.16
C GLY A 44 25.55 -16.09 -10.96
N ALA A 45 26.88 -16.05 -10.98
CA ALA A 45 27.72 -16.64 -9.94
C ALA A 45 27.60 -15.89 -8.60
N LEU A 46 27.68 -16.63 -7.50
CA LEU A 46 27.68 -16.07 -6.15
C LEU A 46 28.96 -15.26 -5.91
N LYS A 47 28.82 -14.04 -5.37
CA LYS A 47 29.96 -13.15 -5.10
C LYS A 47 30.52 -13.38 -3.69
N THR A 48 31.83 -13.46 -3.62
CA THR A 48 32.62 -13.53 -2.38
C THR A 48 33.63 -12.39 -2.37
N TRP A 49 33.97 -11.91 -1.16
CA TRP A 49 35.13 -11.05 -0.96
C TRP A 49 36.43 -11.83 -1.15
N ASP A 50 37.56 -11.14 -1.29
CA ASP A 50 38.91 -11.77 -1.40
C ASP A 50 39.24 -12.69 -0.22
N ASP A 51 38.66 -12.41 0.95
CA ASP A 51 38.76 -13.21 2.18
C ASP A 51 37.84 -14.47 2.18
N GLY A 52 37.16 -14.77 1.07
CA GLY A 52 36.25 -15.91 0.92
C GLY A 52 34.86 -15.74 1.54
N LYS A 53 34.62 -14.66 2.29
CA LYS A 53 33.31 -14.36 2.90
C LYS A 53 32.25 -14.00 1.84
N PRO A 54 31.00 -14.47 1.98
CA PRO A 54 29.93 -14.13 1.03
C PRO A 54 29.59 -12.63 1.10
N MET A 55 29.45 -12.01 -0.08
CA MET A 55 28.95 -10.64 -0.17
C MET A 55 27.43 -10.66 0.03
N GLN A 56 26.92 -10.17 1.16
CA GLN A 56 25.48 -10.12 1.43
C GLN A 56 24.81 -8.90 0.77
N GLN A 57 23.52 -9.01 0.47
CA GLN A 57 22.62 -7.92 0.09
C GLN A 57 21.22 -8.17 0.67
N LEU A 58 20.45 -7.11 0.91
CA LEU A 58 19.06 -7.20 1.37
C LEU A 58 18.12 -7.01 0.19
N LYS A 59 17.25 -7.98 -0.09
CA LYS A 59 16.16 -7.86 -1.08
C LYS A 59 14.91 -7.35 -0.37
N VAL A 60 14.40 -6.20 -0.82
CA VAL A 60 13.15 -5.61 -0.36
C VAL A 60 12.19 -5.56 -1.54
N VAL A 61 11.02 -6.18 -1.41
CA VAL A 61 9.99 -6.13 -2.46
C VAL A 61 9.02 -5.00 -2.12
N LEU A 62 8.86 -4.08 -3.07
CA LEU A 62 7.99 -2.92 -2.95
C LEU A 62 6.83 -3.03 -3.93
N ALA A 63 5.61 -2.76 -3.48
CA ALA A 63 4.48 -2.43 -4.35
C ALA A 63 4.65 -0.97 -4.81
N THR A 64 5.08 -0.79 -6.05
CA THR A 64 5.32 0.53 -6.65
C THR A 64 4.16 0.91 -7.56
N SER A 65 4.13 2.16 -8.02
CA SER A 65 3.20 2.60 -9.08
C SER A 65 3.75 2.32 -10.49
N GLU A 66 5.01 1.90 -10.61
CA GLU A 66 5.59 1.53 -11.90
C GLU A 66 4.95 0.23 -12.40
N ARG A 67 4.61 0.20 -13.70
CA ARG A 67 4.09 -0.97 -14.42
C ARG A 67 4.78 -1.00 -15.77
N ASP A 68 5.23 -2.17 -16.19
CA ASP A 68 5.75 -2.38 -17.53
C ASP A 68 4.56 -2.54 -18.50
N PRO A 69 4.35 -1.61 -19.44
CA PRO A 69 3.23 -1.70 -20.38
C PRO A 69 3.39 -2.84 -21.40
N GLU A 70 4.60 -3.39 -21.56
CA GLU A 70 4.87 -4.51 -22.47
C GLU A 70 4.62 -5.87 -21.79
N ASP A 71 4.55 -5.91 -20.46
CA ASP A 71 4.23 -7.10 -19.67
C ASP A 71 2.84 -6.96 -19.00
N PRO A 72 1.79 -7.56 -19.57
CA PRO A 72 0.44 -7.49 -19.01
C PRO A 72 0.30 -8.20 -17.65
N HIS A 73 1.32 -8.90 -17.17
CA HIS A 73 1.33 -9.59 -15.87
C HIS A 73 2.22 -8.87 -14.85
N ASP A 74 2.76 -7.70 -15.18
CA ASP A 74 3.50 -6.90 -14.22
C ASP A 74 2.56 -6.31 -13.16
N ASP A 75 2.53 -6.94 -11.99
CA ASP A 75 1.78 -6.47 -10.81
C ASP A 75 2.32 -5.16 -10.20
N GLY A 76 3.42 -4.63 -10.76
CA GLY A 76 4.13 -3.44 -10.34
C GLY A 76 4.89 -3.57 -9.05
N GLN A 77 5.20 -4.81 -8.70
CA GLN A 77 6.17 -5.08 -7.67
C GLN A 77 7.57 -4.85 -8.21
N ARG A 78 8.44 -4.28 -7.39
CA ARG A 78 9.85 -4.09 -7.73
C ARG A 78 10.73 -4.56 -6.58
N ALA A 79 11.75 -5.34 -6.89
CA ALA A 79 12.77 -5.75 -5.94
C ALA A 79 13.88 -4.70 -5.86
N VAL A 80 14.02 -4.05 -4.71
CA VAL A 80 15.14 -3.17 -4.37
C VAL A 80 16.22 -4.00 -3.66
N TYR A 81 17.40 -4.07 -4.28
CA TYR A 81 18.56 -4.76 -3.70
C TYR A 81 19.45 -3.76 -2.95
N VAL A 82 19.27 -3.71 -1.63
CA VAL A 82 19.94 -2.79 -0.73
C VAL A 82 21.32 -3.35 -0.34
N LYS A 83 22.38 -2.62 -0.70
CA LYS A 83 23.78 -2.97 -0.39
C LYS A 83 24.68 -1.73 -0.29
N GLY A 84 25.89 -1.89 0.24
CA GLY A 84 26.90 -0.83 0.27
C GLY A 84 26.39 0.47 0.90
N LYS A 85 26.51 1.60 0.17
CA LYS A 85 26.07 2.92 0.63
C LYS A 85 24.55 3.02 0.82
N MET A 86 23.76 2.35 -0.02
CA MET A 86 22.31 2.29 0.14
C MET A 86 21.93 1.62 1.46
N LEU A 87 22.61 0.55 1.85
CA LEU A 87 22.38 -0.13 3.14
C LEU A 87 22.64 0.79 4.33
N ALA A 88 23.67 1.64 4.26
CA ALA A 88 23.92 2.64 5.30
C ALA A 88 22.79 3.69 5.38
N ALA A 89 22.33 4.19 4.23
CA ALA A 89 21.22 5.14 4.14
C ALA A 89 19.90 4.52 4.64
N THR A 90 19.60 3.27 4.29
CA THR A 90 18.42 2.55 4.78
C THR A 90 18.47 2.35 6.30
N ARG A 91 19.62 1.97 6.87
CA ARG A 91 19.77 1.89 8.35
C ARG A 91 19.52 3.23 9.02
N GLN A 92 20.01 4.32 8.43
CA GLN A 92 19.77 5.66 8.95
C GLN A 92 18.28 6.01 8.89
N ALA A 93 17.60 5.74 7.78
CA ALA A 93 16.17 5.98 7.63
C ALA A 93 15.34 5.22 8.67
N ILE A 94 15.63 3.94 8.90
CA ILE A 94 14.97 3.10 9.92
C ILE A 94 15.15 3.68 11.32
N ARG A 95 16.39 4.09 11.67
CA ARG A 95 16.67 4.73 12.96
C ARG A 95 15.94 6.05 13.13
N SER A 96 15.94 6.89 12.09
CA SER A 96 15.20 8.16 12.09
C SER A 96 13.69 7.96 12.24
N ALA A 97 13.17 6.87 11.72
CA ALA A 97 11.76 6.49 11.85
C ALA A 97 11.41 5.82 13.19
N GLY A 98 12.40 5.58 14.07
CA GLY A 98 12.21 4.90 15.35
C GLY A 98 11.86 3.42 15.23
N ALA A 99 12.01 2.83 14.04
CA ALA A 99 11.67 1.44 13.79
C ALA A 99 12.83 0.50 14.14
N LYS A 100 12.51 -0.76 14.46
CA LYS A 100 13.52 -1.81 14.72
C LYS A 100 14.09 -2.41 13.43
N GLY A 101 13.38 -2.28 12.34
CA GLY A 101 13.73 -2.86 11.05
C GLY A 101 12.75 -2.41 9.96
N LEU A 102 12.86 -3.05 8.80
CA LEU A 102 11.89 -2.90 7.72
C LEU A 102 10.78 -3.93 7.90
N GLU A 103 9.56 -3.45 8.05
CA GLU A 103 8.36 -4.25 8.28
C GLU A 103 7.43 -4.24 7.06
N VAL A 104 6.73 -5.36 6.83
CA VAL A 104 5.69 -5.48 5.79
C VAL A 104 4.61 -4.43 6.04
N GLY A 105 4.17 -3.77 4.97
CA GLY A 105 3.22 -2.65 5.02
C GLY A 105 3.86 -1.28 5.29
N GLY A 106 5.14 -1.23 5.70
CA GLY A 106 5.88 0.03 5.79
C GLY A 106 6.18 0.59 4.40
N VAL A 107 6.26 1.92 4.29
CA VAL A 107 6.59 2.60 3.04
C VAL A 107 8.08 2.91 3.00
N LEU A 108 8.76 2.40 1.96
CA LEU A 108 10.16 2.69 1.69
C LEU A 108 10.26 3.52 0.42
N SER A 109 10.98 4.64 0.50
CA SER A 109 11.29 5.49 -0.64
C SER A 109 12.80 5.61 -0.79
N VAL A 110 13.31 5.29 -1.97
CA VAL A 110 14.74 5.32 -2.31
C VAL A 110 14.93 6.27 -3.48
N THR A 111 15.73 7.31 -3.29
CA THR A 111 16.06 8.29 -4.32
C THR A 111 17.53 8.20 -4.68
N TYR A 112 17.85 8.11 -5.97
CA TYR A 112 19.23 8.17 -6.44
C TYR A 112 19.70 9.64 -6.48
N THR A 113 20.70 9.99 -5.66
CA THR A 113 21.09 11.40 -5.44
C THR A 113 22.35 11.84 -6.19
N GLY A 114 23.12 10.91 -6.74
CA GLY A 114 24.33 11.24 -7.48
C GLY A 114 25.40 10.15 -7.42
N ASP A 115 26.45 10.33 -8.22
CA ASP A 115 27.64 9.52 -8.20
C ASP A 115 28.68 10.12 -7.24
N GLY A 116 29.41 9.27 -6.52
CA GLY A 116 30.57 9.67 -5.73
C GLY A 116 31.85 9.72 -6.55
N GLU A 117 32.95 10.09 -5.90
CA GLU A 117 34.25 10.14 -6.54
C GLU A 117 34.68 8.74 -7.02
N VAL A 118 35.26 8.70 -8.22
CA VAL A 118 35.75 7.47 -8.84
C VAL A 118 36.93 6.95 -8.01
N PRO A 119 36.84 5.75 -7.40
CA PRO A 119 37.86 5.26 -6.46
C PRO A 119 39.19 4.88 -7.14
N GLY A 120 39.25 4.92 -8.47
CA GLY A 120 40.45 4.64 -9.27
C GLY A 120 40.14 4.42 -10.75
N ARG A 121 41.16 4.48 -11.60
CA ARG A 121 41.03 4.38 -13.06
C ARG A 121 40.39 3.04 -13.46
N GLY A 122 39.25 3.10 -14.15
CA GLY A 122 38.50 1.93 -14.61
C GLY A 122 37.48 1.37 -13.62
N MET A 123 37.32 1.98 -12.44
CA MET A 123 36.24 1.65 -11.51
C MET A 123 35.02 2.54 -11.75
N ASN A 124 33.82 1.96 -11.58
CA ASN A 124 32.59 2.74 -11.63
C ASN A 124 32.47 3.59 -10.35
N PRO A 125 32.03 4.86 -10.46
CA PRO A 125 31.79 5.68 -9.29
C PRO A 125 30.69 5.05 -8.42
N PRO A 126 30.80 5.16 -7.08
CA PRO A 126 29.81 4.61 -6.17
C PRO A 126 28.55 5.48 -6.20
N LYS A 127 27.39 4.85 -6.46
CA LYS A 127 26.10 5.54 -6.40
C LYS A 127 25.71 5.92 -4.97
N PHE A 128 25.29 7.16 -4.77
CA PHE A 128 24.69 7.69 -3.55
C PHE A 128 23.16 7.67 -3.60
N TYR A 129 22.56 7.40 -2.45
CA TYR A 129 21.12 7.28 -2.30
C TYR A 129 20.65 8.01 -1.06
N SER A 130 19.50 8.69 -1.18
CA SER A 130 18.69 9.13 -0.05
C SER A 130 17.59 8.09 0.17
N VAL A 131 17.31 7.76 1.43
CA VAL A 131 16.30 6.78 1.78
C VAL A 131 15.40 7.36 2.86
N ALA A 132 14.10 7.26 2.67
CA ALA A 132 13.09 7.56 3.66
C ALA A 132 12.29 6.29 3.97
N TYR A 133 11.97 6.08 5.24
CA TYR A 133 11.17 4.96 5.69
C TYR A 133 10.08 5.44 6.63
N THR A 134 8.87 4.96 6.39
CA THR A 134 7.73 5.12 7.30
C THR A 134 7.28 3.73 7.71
N PRO A 135 7.31 3.38 9.01
CA PRO A 135 6.83 2.08 9.47
C PRO A 135 5.34 1.91 9.11
N PRO A 136 4.84 0.66 8.98
CA PRO A 136 3.41 0.45 8.89
C PRO A 136 2.76 1.11 10.10
N ALA A 137 1.53 1.61 9.94
CA ALA A 137 0.76 2.06 11.10
C ALA A 137 0.69 0.88 12.07
N ALA A 138 1.48 0.92 13.15
CA ALA A 138 1.22 0.07 14.29
C ALA A 138 -0.22 0.34 14.67
N ALA A 139 -1.02 -0.70 14.94
CA ALA A 139 -2.22 -0.51 15.73
C ALA A 139 -1.79 0.31 16.93
N SER A 140 -2.16 1.60 16.92
CA SER A 140 -1.46 2.61 17.69
C SER A 140 -1.48 2.20 19.15
N ALA A 141 -0.49 2.62 19.94
CA ALA A 141 -0.52 2.47 21.40
C ALA A 141 -1.84 2.99 22.05
N ALA A 142 -2.65 3.75 21.30
CA ALA A 142 -4.03 4.09 21.65
C ALA A 142 -4.95 2.86 21.86
N ASP A 143 -4.73 1.74 21.16
CA ASP A 143 -5.52 0.51 21.31
C ASP A 143 -5.12 -0.25 22.59
N LEU A 144 -3.81 -0.27 22.90
CA LEU A 144 -3.26 -0.87 24.13
C LEU A 144 -3.55 -0.04 25.40
N LEU A 145 -3.83 1.26 25.26
CA LEU A 145 -4.28 2.14 26.35
C LEU A 145 -5.82 2.23 26.47
N ALA A 146 -6.56 1.79 25.45
CA ALA A 146 -8.03 1.81 25.46
C ALA A 146 -8.67 0.55 26.11
N VAL A 147 -7.90 -0.53 26.35
CA VAL A 147 -8.39 -1.76 27.02
C VAL A 147 -8.50 -1.64 28.55
N GLY A 148 -8.48 -0.41 29.08
CA GLY A 148 -8.43 -0.12 30.51
C GLY A 148 -9.65 0.59 31.11
N THR A 149 -10.75 0.75 30.39
CA THR A 149 -11.99 1.29 31.00
C THR A 149 -12.97 0.15 31.23
N PRO A 150 -13.31 -0.21 32.48
CA PRO A 150 -14.42 -1.08 32.76
C PRO A 150 -15.68 -0.42 32.20
N ALA A 151 -16.27 -1.02 31.16
CA ALA A 151 -17.62 -0.68 30.74
C ALA A 151 -18.54 -0.89 31.95
N ALA A 152 -19.11 0.21 32.45
CA ALA A 152 -20.06 0.18 33.54
C ALA A 152 -21.23 -0.76 33.19
N PRO A 153 -21.72 -1.57 34.14
CA PRO A 153 -22.82 -2.50 33.89
C PRO A 153 -24.05 -1.74 33.40
N PRO A 154 -24.81 -2.29 32.43
CA PRO A 154 -26.04 -1.66 31.96
C PRO A 154 -27.01 -1.51 33.13
N ALA A 155 -27.42 -0.27 33.38
CA ALA A 155 -28.42 0.07 34.37
C ALA A 155 -29.74 -0.63 34.02
N ALA A 156 -30.34 -1.27 35.03
CA ALA A 156 -31.65 -1.88 34.95
C ALA A 156 -32.72 -0.86 34.49
N PRO A 157 -33.67 -1.27 33.64
CA PRO A 157 -34.74 -0.37 33.20
C PRO A 157 -35.67 -0.03 34.38
N ALA A 158 -35.78 1.25 34.69
CA ALA A 158 -36.78 1.79 35.60
C ALA A 158 -38.20 1.65 34.98
N PRO A 159 -39.25 1.41 35.78
CA PRO A 159 -40.60 1.21 35.28
C PRO A 159 -41.15 2.51 34.66
N GLN A 160 -41.46 2.44 33.37
CA GLN A 160 -42.10 3.51 32.61
C GLN A 160 -43.55 3.69 33.09
N ALA A 161 -43.89 4.90 33.52
CA ALA A 161 -45.25 5.30 33.81
C ALA A 161 -46.12 5.23 32.54
N ALA A 162 -47.34 4.70 32.70
CA ALA A 162 -48.31 4.51 31.63
C ALA A 162 -48.77 5.85 31.02
N PRO A 163 -48.72 6.02 29.67
CA PRO A 163 -49.52 7.01 28.98
C PRO A 163 -50.89 6.43 28.61
N ALA A 164 -51.95 7.16 28.97
CA ALA A 164 -53.32 6.93 28.52
C ALA A 164 -53.46 7.16 26.99
N PRO A 165 -54.44 6.53 26.31
CA PRO A 165 -54.47 6.41 24.85
C PRO A 165 -55.25 7.56 24.17
N ALA A 166 -54.77 7.99 23.00
CA ALA A 166 -55.49 8.85 22.04
C ALA A 166 -54.88 8.65 20.63
N PRO A 167 -55.61 8.87 19.51
CA PRO A 167 -55.91 7.82 18.54
C PRO A 167 -55.01 7.77 17.29
N ALA A 168 -55.15 6.65 16.57
CA ALA A 168 -54.43 6.22 15.38
C ALA A 168 -54.48 7.14 14.16
N ALA A 169 -53.35 7.21 13.43
CA ALA A 169 -53.26 7.58 12.01
C ALA A 169 -51.98 6.95 11.40
N PRO A 170 -51.97 6.62 10.09
CA PRO A 170 -51.17 5.54 9.52
C PRO A 170 -49.69 5.88 9.29
N VAL A 171 -48.87 4.82 9.36
CA VAL A 171 -47.43 4.82 9.05
C VAL A 171 -47.17 5.20 7.59
N ALA A 172 -46.50 6.32 7.37
CA ALA A 172 -45.89 6.68 6.09
C ALA A 172 -44.38 6.41 6.16
N GLN A 173 -43.94 5.62 5.18
CA GLN A 173 -42.58 5.16 4.93
C GLN A 173 -41.66 6.34 4.53
N ALA A 174 -40.43 6.34 5.02
CA ALA A 174 -39.29 7.04 4.41
C ALA A 174 -38.33 5.94 3.89
N ALA A 175 -38.30 5.61 2.60
CA ALA A 175 -37.71 6.31 1.43
C ALA A 175 -36.21 5.97 1.26
N PRO A 176 -35.68 5.91 0.02
CA PRO A 176 -35.62 4.67 -0.75
C PRO A 176 -34.21 4.33 -1.31
N ASP A 177 -33.88 3.04 -1.34
CA ASP A 177 -32.73 2.51 -2.07
C ASP A 177 -33.02 2.55 -3.59
N LEU A 178 -32.19 3.29 -4.33
CA LEU A 178 -32.36 3.56 -5.76
C LEU A 178 -32.08 2.34 -6.66
N SER A 179 -31.76 1.18 -6.08
CA SER A 179 -31.50 -0.08 -6.79
C SER A 179 -32.72 -1.00 -6.85
N ALA A 180 -33.80 -0.67 -6.12
CA ALA A 180 -34.99 -1.51 -5.94
C ALA A 180 -36.25 -0.99 -6.67
N LEU A 181 -36.07 -0.16 -7.71
CA LEU A 181 -37.19 0.37 -8.49
C LEU A 181 -37.86 -0.75 -9.31
N THR A 182 -39.14 -0.98 -9.06
CA THR A 182 -39.93 -1.97 -9.80
C THR A 182 -40.31 -1.43 -11.19
N PRO A 183 -40.56 -2.29 -12.19
CA PRO A 183 -40.99 -1.87 -13.52
C PRO A 183 -42.25 -0.98 -13.51
N GLU A 184 -43.14 -1.11 -12.52
CA GLU A 184 -44.29 -0.20 -12.35
C GLU A 184 -43.89 1.23 -11.96
N GLN A 185 -42.84 1.41 -11.15
CA GLN A 185 -42.34 2.75 -10.78
C GLN A 185 -41.64 3.45 -11.94
N ILE A 186 -40.99 2.70 -12.83
CA ILE A 186 -40.42 3.24 -14.07
C ILE A 186 -41.53 3.79 -14.98
N GLN A 187 -42.65 3.08 -15.06
CA GLN A 187 -43.77 3.47 -15.91
C GLN A 187 -44.51 4.72 -15.39
N GLN A 188 -44.56 4.92 -14.07
CA GLN A 188 -45.09 6.14 -13.45
C GLN A 188 -44.18 7.37 -13.67
N LEU A 189 -42.86 7.19 -13.67
CA LEU A 189 -41.89 8.27 -13.94
C LEU A 189 -41.95 8.72 -15.41
N LEU A 190 -42.18 7.79 -16.34
CA LEU A 190 -42.42 8.12 -17.74
C LEU A 190 -43.77 8.83 -17.94
N ALA A 191 -44.82 8.39 -17.25
CA ALA A 191 -46.14 9.02 -17.32
C ALA A 191 -46.14 10.45 -16.73
N ALA A 192 -45.37 10.70 -15.66
CA ALA A 192 -45.22 12.01 -15.06
C ALA A 192 -44.45 13.00 -15.97
N GLN A 193 -43.42 12.53 -16.69
CA GLN A 193 -42.71 13.37 -17.67
C GLN A 193 -43.57 13.69 -18.89
N ALA A 194 -44.44 12.78 -19.33
CA ALA A 194 -45.39 13.04 -20.41
C ALA A 194 -46.43 14.13 -20.05
N GLN A 195 -46.78 14.28 -18.76
CA GLN A 195 -47.69 15.34 -18.31
C GLN A 195 -47.01 16.71 -18.17
N GLN A 196 -45.69 16.77 -17.94
CA GLN A 196 -44.96 18.05 -17.89
C GLN A 196 -44.72 18.67 -19.27
N GLN A 197 -44.70 17.88 -20.35
CA GLN A 197 -44.56 18.41 -21.71
C GLN A 197 -45.86 19.02 -22.28
N ALA A 198 -47.01 18.83 -21.63
CA ALA A 198 -48.29 19.42 -22.05
C ALA A 198 -48.58 20.80 -21.42
N ALA A 199 -47.75 21.28 -20.48
CA ALA A 199 -47.97 22.53 -19.75
C ALA A 199 -46.91 23.61 -20.04
N LYS A 200 -46.38 23.66 -21.27
CA LYS A 200 -45.53 24.76 -21.74
C LYS A 200 -46.34 25.70 -22.64
N PRO A 201 -46.84 26.85 -22.15
CA PRO A 201 -47.42 27.87 -23.01
C PRO A 201 -46.32 28.57 -23.82
N PRO A 202 -46.65 29.08 -25.02
CA PRO A 202 -45.68 29.66 -25.94
C PRO A 202 -45.22 31.05 -25.47
N PHE A 203 -43.94 31.34 -25.70
CA PHE A 203 -43.47 32.67 -26.05
C PHE A 203 -42.66 32.55 -27.34
#